data_AF-A0A942Q3R6-F1
#
_entry.id   AF-A0A942Q3R6-F1
#
_cell.length_a   1.000
_cell.length_b   1.000
_cell.length_c   1.000
_cell.angle_alpha   90.00
_cell.angle_beta   90.00
_cell.angle_gamma   90.00
#
_symmetry.space_group_name_H-M   'P 1'
#
loop_
_entity.id
_entity.type
_entity.pdbx_description
1 polymer ?
#
loop_
_entity_poly.entity_id
_entity_poly.type
_entity_poly.pdbx_seq_one_letter_code
_entity_poly.pdbx_strand_id
1 'polypeptide(L)'
;MKTLVIHDNTGYVLSTISGEPSPREPIGVPFLWVDIPEGKRIKITDGIGVDVYVTPHKVILEDIPPTETELLGIRVKQQEDALFELAELLSEVIG
;
A
#
# COMPACT_ATOMS: atom_id res chain seq x y z
N MET A 1 -2.03 -14.61 -1.13
CA MET A 1 -0.89 -15.19 -1.88
C MET A 1 0.36 -14.83 -1.10
N LYS A 2 1.17 -15.82 -0.71
CA LYS A 2 2.36 -15.55 0.10
C LYS A 2 3.44 -14.90 -0.77
N THR A 3 4.04 -13.84 -0.25
CA THR A 3 5.15 -13.13 -0.85
C THR A 3 6.42 -13.45 -0.06
N LEU A 4 7.47 -13.87 -0.75
CA LEU A 4 8.80 -14.04 -0.19
C LEU A 4 9.50 -12.68 -0.20
N VAL A 5 9.94 -12.22 0.97
CA VAL A 5 10.70 -10.98 1.14
C VAL A 5 12.11 -11.33 1.54
N ILE A 6 13.08 -10.87 0.75
CA ILE A 6 14.50 -10.98 1.05
C ILE A 6 14.95 -9.62 1.55
N HIS A 7 15.65 -9.61 2.69
CA HIS A 7 16.10 -8.37 3.32
C HIS A 7 17.52 -8.52 3.87
N ASP A 8 18.16 -7.39 4.18
CA ASP A 8 19.44 -7.39 4.88
C ASP A 8 19.28 -7.31 6.41
N ASN A 9 20.39 -7.30 7.15
CA ASN A 9 20.37 -7.23 8.61
C ASN A 9 19.93 -5.88 9.18
N THR A 10 19.72 -4.86 8.33
CA THR A 10 19.21 -3.54 8.73
C THR A 10 17.71 -3.38 8.47
N GLY A 11 17.08 -4.37 7.83
CA GLY A 11 15.68 -4.33 7.46
C GLY A 11 15.41 -3.77 6.06
N TYR A 12 16.47 -3.55 5.27
CA TYR A 12 16.36 -3.07 3.91
C TYR A 12 15.84 -4.18 3.00
N VAL A 13 14.79 -3.90 2.22
CA VAL A 13 14.20 -4.89 1.31
C VAL A 13 15.02 -4.97 0.03
N LEU A 14 15.56 -6.16 -0.23
CA LEU A 14 16.39 -6.45 -1.41
C LEU A 14 15.56 -7.00 -2.57
N SER A 15 14.57 -7.84 -2.26
CA SER A 15 13.71 -8.44 -3.28
C SER A 15 12.38 -8.91 -2.69
N THR A 16 11.33 -8.83 -3.51
CA THR A 16 9.99 -9.34 -3.20
C THR A 16 9.57 -10.26 -4.33
N ILE A 17 9.28 -11.52 -4.02
CA ILE A 17 8.98 -12.55 -5.02
C ILE A 17 7.66 -13.21 -4.68
N SER A 18 6.77 -13.29 -5.66
CA SER A 18 5.49 -13.98 -5.57
C SER A 18 5.14 -14.57 -6.93
N GLY A 19 4.39 -15.66 -6.96
CA GLY A 19 3.90 -16.26 -8.19
C GLY A 19 4.06 -17.77 -8.22
N GLU A 20 3.85 -18.34 -9.41
CA GLU A 20 3.94 -19.78 -9.68
C GLU A 20 5.04 -20.08 -10.71
N PRO A 21 5.89 -21.09 -10.49
CA PRO A 21 5.94 -21.95 -9.30
C PRO A 21 6.36 -21.16 -8.05
N SER A 22 5.91 -21.62 -6.88
CA SER A 22 6.24 -20.99 -5.60
C SER A 22 7.75 -20.70 -5.47
N PRO A 23 8.14 -19.49 -5.04
CA PRO A 23 9.54 -19.12 -4.87
C PRO A 23 10.28 -20.07 -3.93
N ARG A 24 11.50 -20.46 -4.32
CA ARG A 24 12.39 -21.25 -3.46
C ARG A 24 12.92 -20.38 -2.32
N GLU A 25 12.96 -20.94 -1.11
CA GLU A 25 13.60 -20.29 0.04
C GLU A 25 15.11 -20.07 -0.20
N PRO A 26 15.60 -18.85 0.00
CA PRO A 26 17.02 -18.54 -0.12
C PRO A 26 17.87 -19.25 0.93
N ILE A 27 19.12 -19.54 0.60
CA ILE A 27 20.11 -20.09 1.52
C ILE A 27 21.17 -19.01 1.78
N GLY A 28 21.42 -18.70 3.06
CA GLY A 28 22.48 -17.77 3.45
C GLY A 28 22.11 -16.28 3.44
N VAL A 29 20.85 -15.93 3.17
CA VAL A 29 20.34 -14.55 3.28
C VAL A 29 19.06 -14.51 4.12
N PRO A 30 18.84 -13.45 4.93
CA PRO A 30 17.59 -13.28 5.68
C PRO A 30 16.38 -13.19 4.75
N PHE A 31 15.31 -13.92 5.11
CA PHE A 31 14.05 -13.89 4.38
C PHE A 31 12.86 -14.12 5.31
N LEU A 32 11.68 -13.77 4.81
CA LEU A 32 10.42 -13.97 5.51
C LEU A 32 9.26 -14.06 4.51
N TRP A 33 8.30 -14.93 4.85
CA TRP A 33 7.06 -15.06 4.10
C TRP A 33 6.00 -14.15 4.71
N VAL A 34 5.35 -13.35 3.88
CA VAL A 34 4.28 -12.44 4.30
C VAL A 34 3.06 -12.60 3.43
N ASP A 35 1.88 -12.58 4.06
CA ASP A 35 0.62 -12.37 3.38
C ASP A 35 0.32 -10.87 3.39
N ILE A 36 0.26 -10.26 2.20
CA ILE A 36 -0.01 -8.83 2.03
C ILE A 36 -1.53 -8.67 1.87
N PRO A 37 -2.22 -7.96 2.79
CA PRO A 37 -3.63 -7.65 2.64
C PRO A 37 -3.90 -6.80 1.40
N GLU A 38 -5.12 -6.85 0.89
CA GLU A 38 -5.57 -5.96 -0.18
C GLU A 38 -5.43 -4.48 0.23
N GLY A 39 -5.05 -3.63 -0.71
CA GLY A 39 -4.83 -2.20 -0.48
C GLY A 39 -3.53 -1.86 0.28
N LYS A 40 -2.73 -2.86 0.67
CA LYS A 40 -1.43 -2.66 1.32
C LYS A 40 -0.28 -3.04 0.40
N ARG A 41 0.88 -2.43 0.64
CA ARG A 41 2.17 -2.80 0.04
C ARG A 41 3.27 -2.82 1.09
N ILE A 42 4.37 -3.49 0.80
CA ILE A 42 5.57 -3.43 1.64
C ILE A 42 6.10 -2.00 1.60
N LYS A 43 6.38 -1.42 2.77
CA LYS A 43 7.00 -0.10 2.87
C LYS A 43 8.40 -0.16 2.28
N ILE A 44 8.60 0.58 1.18
CA ILE A 44 9.91 0.73 0.53
C ILE A 44 10.29 2.20 0.35
N THR A 45 9.47 3.12 0.86
CA THR A 45 9.61 4.56 0.71
C THR A 45 10.96 5.10 1.22
N ASP A 46 11.50 4.52 2.29
CA ASP A 46 12.83 4.79 2.85
C ASP A 46 13.77 3.56 2.78
N GLY A 47 13.38 2.55 2.00
CA GLY A 47 14.08 1.27 1.87
C GLY A 47 13.87 0.28 3.02
N ILE A 48 13.46 0.75 4.21
CA ILE A 48 13.23 -0.10 5.39
C ILE A 48 11.80 -0.66 5.36
N GLY A 49 11.70 -1.93 4.95
CA GLY A 49 10.43 -2.65 4.87
C GLY A 49 10.31 -3.84 5.82
N VAL A 50 11.35 -4.13 6.59
CA VAL A 50 11.36 -5.18 7.62
C VAL A 50 11.85 -4.61 8.94
N ASP A 51 11.08 -4.81 10.01
CA ASP A 51 11.51 -4.58 11.38
C ASP A 51 12.34 -5.77 11.86
N VAL A 52 13.66 -5.57 11.90
CA VAL A 52 14.66 -6.54 12.35
C VAL A 52 14.93 -6.48 13.86
N TYR A 53 14.34 -5.51 14.58
CA TYR A 53 14.53 -5.36 16.02
C TYR A 53 13.55 -6.21 16.84
N VAL A 54 12.53 -6.78 16.19
CA VAL A 54 11.55 -7.69 16.79
C VAL A 54 11.84 -9.15 16.41
N THR A 55 11.58 -10.10 17.30
CA THR A 55 11.74 -11.55 17.02
C THR A 55 10.40 -12.27 17.17
N PRO A 56 9.86 -12.91 16.11
CA PRO A 56 10.40 -12.95 14.74
C PRO A 56 10.34 -11.57 14.06
N HIS A 57 11.23 -11.33 13.08
CA HIS A 57 11.22 -10.12 12.26
C HIS A 57 9.85 -9.93 11.60
N LYS A 58 9.44 -8.68 11.37
CA LYS A 58 8.10 -8.36 10.82
C LYS A 58 8.18 -7.44 9.62
N VAL A 59 7.36 -7.69 8.60
CA VAL A 59 7.19 -6.75 7.48
C VAL A 59 6.47 -5.51 7.95
N ILE A 60 6.94 -4.35 7.50
CA ILE A 60 6.26 -3.07 7.65
C ILE A 60 5.43 -2.85 6.39
N LEU A 61 4.12 -2.69 6.57
CA LEU A 61 3.17 -2.44 5.48
C LEU A 61 2.73 -0.99 5.49
N GLU A 62 2.54 -0.42 4.31
CA GLU A 62 1.95 0.90 4.09
C GLU A 62 0.76 0.79 3.13
N ASP A 63 -0.09 1.80 3.12
CA ASP A 63 -1.21 1.89 2.18
C ASP A 63 -0.69 2.11 0.76
N ILE A 64 -1.33 1.43 -0.20
CA ILE A 64 -1.09 1.71 -1.61
C ILE A 64 -1.61 3.13 -1.88
N PRO A 65 -0.77 4.05 -2.38
CA PRO A 65 -1.24 5.39 -2.71
C PRO A 65 -2.27 5.29 -3.83
N PRO A 66 -3.33 6.11 -3.79
CA PRO A 66 -4.33 6.12 -4.85
C PRO A 66 -3.67 6.48 -6.18
N THR A 67 -4.14 5.83 -7.23
CA THR A 67 -3.79 6.14 -8.61
C THR A 67 -4.26 7.54 -8.99
N GLU A 68 -3.64 8.14 -10.00
CA GLU A 68 -4.10 9.43 -10.56
C GLU A 68 -5.57 9.36 -10.99
N THR A 69 -6.00 8.24 -11.57
CA THR A 69 -7.39 8.00 -11.96
C THR A 69 -8.35 7.99 -10.78
N GLU A 70 -7.97 7.36 -9.66
CA GLU A 70 -8.78 7.37 -8.43
C GLU A 70 -8.83 8.78 -7.83
N LEU A 71 -7.70 9.49 -7.80
CA LEU A 71 -7.64 10.87 -7.33
C LEU A 71 -8.52 11.80 -8.18
N LEU A 72 -8.53 11.62 -9.51
CA LEU A 72 -9.41 12.35 -10.42
C LEU A 72 -10.89 12.04 -10.13
N GLY A 73 -11.25 10.77 -9.93
CA GLY A 73 -12.61 10.38 -9.57
C GLY A 73 -13.07 10.99 -8.24
N ILE A 74 -12.20 10.99 -7.22
CA ILE A 74 -12.47 11.66 -5.93
C ILE A 74 -12.71 13.15 -6.15
N ARG A 75 -11.89 13.80 -6.98
CA ARG A 75 -12.02 15.24 -7.26
C ARG A 75 -13.30 15.58 -8.04
N VAL A 76 -13.67 14.76 -9.02
CA VAL A 76 -14.94 14.92 -9.76
C VAL A 76 -16.12 14.80 -8.81
N LYS A 77 -16.14 13.76 -7.96
CA LYS A 77 -17.19 13.59 -6.96
C LYS A 77 -17.29 14.80 -6.02
N GLN A 78 -16.16 15.30 -5.52
CA GLN A 78 -16.15 16.51 -4.68
C GLN A 78 -16.71 17.75 -5.41
N GLN A 79 -16.44 17.88 -6.71
CA GLN A 79 -17.00 18.96 -7.52
C GLN A 79 -18.51 18.80 -7.74
N GLU A 80 -18.99 17.58 -7.96
CA GLU A 80 -20.42 17.27 -8.09
C GLU A 80 -21.17 17.52 -6.78
N ASP A 81 -20.63 17.07 -5.65
CA ASP A 81 -21.20 17.30 -4.32
C ASP A 81 -21.29 18.81 -4.02
N ALA A 82 -20.22 19.57 -4.29
CA ALA A 82 -20.22 21.03 -4.09
C ALA A 82 -21.21 21.76 -5.03
N LEU A 83 -21.38 21.27 -6.26
CA LEU A 83 -22.36 21.83 -7.19
C LEU A 83 -23.80 21.58 -6.71
N PHE A 84 -24.05 20.41 -6.15
CA PHE A 84 -25.35 20.06 -5.57
C PHE A 84 -25.68 20.96 -4.37
N GLU A 85 -24.75 21.12 -3.42
CA GLU A 85 -24.92 22.03 -2.28
C GLU A 85 -25.21 23.47 -2.72
N LEU A 86 -24.51 23.96 -3.74
CA LEU A 86 -24.76 25.30 -4.29
C LEU A 86 -26.17 25.42 -4.91
N ALA A 87 -26.62 24.39 -5.62
CA ALA A 87 -27.95 24.37 -6.22
C ALA A 87 -29.07 24.39 -5.17
N GLU A 88 -28.90 23.65 -4.07
CA GLU A 88 -29.83 23.69 -2.93
C GLU A 88 -29.90 25.09 -2.32
N LEU A 89 -28.75 25.70 -2.02
CA LEU A 89 -28.69 27.07 -1.47
C LEU A 89 -29.36 28.10 -2.39
N LEU A 90 -29.14 28.01 -3.70
CA LEU A 90 -29.80 28.90 -4.66
C LEU A 90 -31.31 28.68 -4.68
N SER A 91 -31.78 27.43 -4.57
CA SER A 91 -33.22 27.15 -4.50
C SER A 91 -33.88 27.78 -3.28
N GLU A 92 -33.19 27.85 -2.14
CA GLU A 92 -33.69 28.49 -0.92
C GLU A 92 -33.69 30.02 -1.00
N VAL A 93 -32.77 30.61 -1.76
CA VAL A 93 -32.65 32.07 -1.90
C VAL A 93 -33.61 32.64 -2.94
N ILE A 94 -33.94 31.85 -3.98
CA ILE A 94 -34.75 32.30 -5.12
C ILE A 94 -36.22 31.83 -5.00
N GLY A 95 -36.52 30.86 -4.13
CA GLY A 95 -37.88 30.39 -3.79
C GLY A 95 -38.54 31.19 -2.67
#